data_AF-A0A2V7LC93-F1
#
_entry.id   AF-A0A2V7LC93-F1
#
_cell.length_a   1.000
_cell.length_b   1.000
_cell.length_c   1.000
_cell.angle_alpha   90.00
_cell.angle_beta   90.00
_cell.angle_gamma   90.00
#
_symmetry.space_group_name_H-M   'P 1'
#
loop_
_entity.id
_entity.type
_entity.pdbx_description
1 polymer ?
#
loop_
_entity_poly.entity_id
_entity_poly.type
_entity_poly.pdbx_seq_one_letter_code
_entity_poly.pdbx_strand_id
1 'polypeptide(L)'
;MTAPVSSRHIADLIAARDSSLPLAAAALARVADDAGRATFSDLAIAYREEFLTLRAHAHDAGLPELGGLSVEEFRTNLRTSVLPRLALMTVVTYAAAGLGDATPVAFTVEAWGEIGADRAASADRLLDAAERAVARAESVSGEYAAVSGGSRLSASGLLKTYKNRAVVNDVSVQL
;
A
#
# COMPACT_ATOMS: atom_id res chain seq x y z
N MET A 1 18.80 -17.64 -29.11
CA MET A 1 19.17 -16.97 -27.84
C MET A 1 17.89 -16.45 -27.23
N THR A 2 17.22 -17.29 -26.46
CA THR A 2 15.95 -16.98 -25.78
C THR A 2 16.26 -16.08 -24.59
N ALA A 3 15.73 -14.87 -24.58
CA ALA A 3 15.79 -13.99 -23.41
C ALA A 3 15.20 -14.74 -22.20
N PRO A 4 15.79 -14.63 -21.00
CA PRO A 4 15.18 -15.18 -19.80
C PRO A 4 13.81 -14.51 -19.63
N VAL A 5 12.77 -15.33 -19.50
CA VAL A 5 11.42 -14.89 -19.14
C VAL A 5 11.57 -14.14 -17.82
N SER A 6 11.27 -12.84 -17.79
CA SER A 6 11.44 -12.02 -16.58
C SER A 6 10.65 -12.63 -15.44
N SER A 7 11.34 -13.26 -14.49
CA SER A 7 10.81 -13.52 -13.15
C SER A 7 10.40 -12.16 -12.60
N ARG A 8 9.10 -11.86 -12.66
CA ARG A 8 8.60 -10.56 -12.25
C ARG A 8 8.72 -10.52 -10.74
N HIS A 9 9.73 -9.78 -10.25
CA HIS A 9 10.02 -9.68 -8.82
C HIS A 9 8.77 -9.23 -8.07
N ILE A 10 8.58 -9.79 -6.87
CA ILE A 10 7.39 -9.53 -6.05
C ILE A 10 7.13 -8.02 -5.84
N ALA A 11 8.18 -7.22 -5.73
CA ALA A 11 8.11 -5.76 -5.62
C ALA A 11 7.46 -5.11 -6.85
N ASP A 12 7.81 -5.55 -8.07
CA ASP A 12 7.24 -5.01 -9.31
C ASP A 12 5.78 -5.44 -9.52
N LEU A 13 5.41 -6.62 -9.00
CA LEU A 13 4.03 -7.12 -9.05
C LEU A 13 3.09 -6.27 -8.20
N ILE A 14 3.50 -5.91 -6.99
CA ILE A 14 2.65 -5.19 -6.03
C ILE A 14 2.68 -3.67 -6.23
N ALA A 15 3.75 -3.10 -6.80
CA ALA A 15 3.87 -1.66 -7.06
C ALA A 15 2.93 -1.10 -8.14
N ALA A 16 2.35 -1.97 -8.97
CA ALA A 16 1.52 -1.58 -10.10
C ALA A 16 0.11 -1.10 -9.70
N ARG A 17 -0.31 -1.32 -8.44
CA ARG A 17 -1.70 -1.08 -7.99
C ARG A 17 -1.84 0.19 -7.16
N ASP A 18 -1.12 0.28 -6.05
CA ASP A 18 -1.03 1.43 -5.15
C ASP A 18 0.16 1.23 -4.19
N SER A 19 0.48 2.22 -3.37
CA SER A 19 1.61 2.15 -2.44
C SER A 19 1.37 1.26 -1.21
N SER A 20 0.12 0.92 -0.88
CA SER A 20 -0.22 0.19 0.35
C SER A 20 0.27 -1.27 0.35
N LEU A 21 0.27 -1.93 -0.81
CA LEU A 21 0.73 -3.32 -0.94
C LEU A 21 2.25 -3.47 -0.76
N PRO A 22 3.11 -2.75 -1.51
CA PRO A 22 4.55 -2.78 -1.26
C PRO A 22 4.94 -2.32 0.14
N LEU A 23 4.25 -1.32 0.68
CA LEU A 23 4.50 -0.83 2.03
C LEU A 23 4.20 -1.88 3.11
N ALA A 24 3.06 -2.59 3.01
CA ALA A 24 2.73 -3.65 3.96
C ALA A 24 3.65 -4.87 3.83
N ALA A 25 4.08 -5.22 2.61
CA ALA A 25 5.08 -6.26 2.41
C ALA A 25 6.45 -5.85 3.00
N ALA A 26 6.88 -4.60 2.83
CA ALA A 26 8.11 -4.09 3.46
C ALA A 26 8.03 -4.14 4.99
N ALA A 27 6.92 -3.67 5.56
CA ALA A 27 6.67 -3.70 6.99
C ALA A 27 6.73 -5.13 7.53
N LEU A 28 6.07 -6.09 6.87
CA LEU A 28 6.13 -7.50 7.23
C LEU A 28 7.55 -8.05 7.15
N ALA A 29 8.29 -7.74 6.08
CA ALA A 29 9.67 -8.19 5.92
C ALA A 29 10.59 -7.69 7.04
N ARG A 30 10.33 -6.49 7.60
CA ARG A 30 11.11 -5.94 8.71
C ARG A 30 10.85 -6.60 10.05
N VAL A 31 9.59 -6.96 10.33
CA VAL A 31 9.19 -7.57 11.62
C VAL A 31 9.09 -9.09 11.59
N ALA A 32 9.20 -9.71 10.42
CA ALA A 32 9.11 -11.15 10.26
C ALA A 32 10.26 -11.88 10.98
N ASP A 33 9.92 -13.00 11.62
CA ASP A 33 10.86 -13.99 12.12
C ASP A 33 11.59 -14.74 10.98
N ASP A 34 12.46 -15.69 11.33
CA ASP A 34 13.23 -16.48 10.36
C ASP A 34 12.35 -17.32 9.42
N ALA A 35 11.09 -17.57 9.81
CA ALA A 35 10.11 -18.29 9.01
C ALA A 35 9.22 -17.35 8.16
N GLY A 36 9.50 -16.05 8.14
CA GLY A 36 8.75 -15.07 7.35
C GLY A 36 7.41 -14.68 7.98
N ARG A 37 7.26 -14.79 9.30
CA ARG A 37 6.00 -14.59 10.04
C ARG A 37 6.10 -13.46 11.04
N ALA A 38 5.00 -12.73 11.21
CA ALA A 38 4.82 -11.79 12.31
C ALA A 38 3.39 -11.86 12.85
N THR A 39 3.15 -11.35 14.05
CA THR A 39 1.77 -11.20 14.53
C THR A 39 1.07 -10.07 13.78
N PHE A 40 -0.26 -10.14 13.66
CA PHE A 40 -1.04 -9.06 13.06
C PHE A 40 -0.82 -7.72 13.78
N SER A 41 -0.68 -7.73 15.11
CA SER A 41 -0.39 -6.52 15.87
C SER A 41 0.96 -5.90 15.54
N ASP A 42 2.04 -6.70 15.48
CA ASP A 42 3.36 -6.18 15.13
C ASP A 42 3.38 -5.62 13.70
N LEU A 43 2.75 -6.34 12.76
CA LEU A 43 2.61 -5.88 11.39
C LEU A 43 1.83 -4.57 11.31
N ALA A 44 0.75 -4.41 12.08
CA ALA A 44 -0.05 -3.19 12.05
C ALA A 44 0.73 -1.96 12.58
N ILE A 45 1.57 -2.15 13.59
CA ILE A 45 2.45 -1.10 14.12
C ILE A 45 3.48 -0.72 13.05
N ALA A 46 4.22 -1.71 12.53
CA ALA A 46 5.25 -1.47 11.51
C ALA A 46 4.67 -0.81 10.25
N TYR A 47 3.52 -1.28 9.75
CA TYR A 47 2.86 -0.70 8.58
C TYR A 47 2.51 0.77 8.79
N ARG A 48 2.03 1.14 9.98
CA ARG A 48 1.72 2.53 10.31
C ARG A 48 2.99 3.38 10.35
N GLU A 49 4.06 2.88 10.97
CA GLU A 49 5.34 3.60 11.07
C GLU A 49 5.95 3.86 9.70
N GLU A 50 5.95 2.86 8.83
CA GLU A 50 6.42 3.00 7.44
C GLU A 50 5.53 3.97 6.65
N PHE A 51 4.21 3.94 6.85
CA PHE A 51 3.30 4.90 6.21
C PHE A 51 3.59 6.34 6.61
N LEU A 52 3.80 6.59 7.90
CA LEU A 52 4.11 7.92 8.41
C LEU A 52 5.46 8.41 7.90
N THR A 53 6.46 7.53 7.85
CA THR A 53 7.79 7.82 7.32
C THR A 53 7.72 8.16 5.83
N LEU A 54 7.04 7.32 5.04
CA LEU A 54 6.79 7.55 3.62
C LEU A 54 6.09 8.88 3.38
N ARG A 55 5.09 9.23 4.19
CA ARG A 55 4.35 10.49 4.03
C ARG A 55 5.18 11.71 4.42
N ALA A 56 6.04 11.59 5.43
CA ALA A 56 6.98 12.63 5.81
C ALA A 56 8.01 12.91 4.71
N HIS A 57 8.52 11.87 4.03
CA HIS A 57 9.44 12.04 2.90
C HIS A 57 8.77 12.60 1.64
N ALA A 58 7.51 12.24 1.38
CA ALA A 58 6.79 12.72 0.19
C ALA A 58 6.35 14.19 0.29
N HIS A 59 6.15 14.72 1.51
CA HIS A 59 5.71 16.11 1.74
C HIS A 59 6.89 16.94 2.27
N ASP A 60 7.77 17.36 1.36
CA ASP A 60 8.85 18.30 1.68
C ASP A 60 8.24 19.67 2.06
N ALA A 61 8.29 20.02 3.36
CA ALA A 61 7.97 21.32 3.96
C ALA A 61 6.52 21.88 3.84
N GLY A 62 5.68 21.66 4.88
CA GLY A 62 4.52 22.52 5.18
C GLY A 62 3.26 21.82 5.72
N LEU A 63 3.09 21.82 7.05
CA LEU A 63 1.99 21.26 7.88
C LEU A 63 0.54 21.66 7.43
N PRO A 64 -0.58 20.96 7.81
CA PRO A 64 -0.80 20.14 9.03
C PRO A 64 -1.52 18.77 8.86
N GLU A 65 -1.53 18.01 9.97
CA GLU A 65 -2.27 16.75 10.26
C GLU A 65 -1.81 15.43 9.59
N LEU A 66 -0.55 15.04 9.81
CA LEU A 66 -0.11 13.63 9.75
C LEU A 66 -0.81 12.72 10.80
N GLY A 67 -1.79 13.24 11.55
CA GLY A 67 -2.53 12.57 12.60
C GLY A 67 -3.92 12.04 12.20
N GLY A 68 -4.30 12.11 10.92
CA GLY A 68 -5.69 11.86 10.51
C GLY A 68 -6.20 10.43 10.67
N LEU A 69 -5.31 9.43 10.75
CA LEU A 69 -5.70 8.03 10.92
C LEU A 69 -5.15 7.47 12.25
N SER A 70 -6.07 7.10 13.12
CA SER A 70 -5.83 6.35 14.35
C SER A 70 -5.19 4.99 14.05
N VAL A 71 -4.52 4.41 15.05
CA VAL A 71 -3.96 3.05 14.97
C VAL A 71 -5.03 2.03 14.56
N GLU A 72 -6.27 2.19 15.03
CA GLU A 72 -7.36 1.27 14.70
C GLU A 72 -7.84 1.41 13.24
N GLU A 73 -7.71 2.59 12.64
CA GLU A 73 -8.00 2.76 11.21
C GLU A 73 -6.97 2.07 10.33
N PHE A 74 -5.68 2.13 10.68
CA PHE A 74 -4.65 1.34 9.99
C PHE A 74 -4.89 -0.16 10.15
N ARG A 75 -5.23 -0.62 11.35
CA ARG A 75 -5.58 -2.03 11.61
C ARG A 75 -6.79 -2.47 10.78
N THR A 76 -7.82 -1.64 10.74
CA THR A 76 -9.01 -1.89 9.92
C THR A 76 -8.65 -1.94 8.44
N ASN A 77 -7.86 -0.99 7.93
CA ASN A 77 -7.42 -0.97 6.53
C ASN A 77 -6.58 -2.21 6.18
N LEU A 78 -5.62 -2.57 7.03
CA LEU A 78 -4.77 -3.74 6.85
C LEU A 78 -5.62 -5.02 6.78
N ARG A 79 -6.57 -5.18 7.71
CA ARG A 79 -7.46 -6.35 7.83
C ARG A 79 -8.45 -6.48 6.66
N THR A 80 -9.08 -5.39 6.27
CA THR A 80 -10.22 -5.40 5.34
C THR A 80 -9.84 -5.17 3.89
N SER A 81 -8.63 -4.64 3.63
CA SER A 81 -8.21 -4.25 2.29
C SER A 81 -6.84 -4.79 1.91
N VAL A 82 -5.79 -4.47 2.65
CA VAL A 82 -4.41 -4.73 2.22
C VAL A 82 -4.07 -6.22 2.27
N LEU A 83 -4.29 -6.89 3.41
CA LEU A 83 -3.99 -8.32 3.57
C LEU A 83 -4.82 -9.21 2.64
N PRO A 84 -6.14 -9.01 2.47
CA PRO A 84 -6.91 -9.76 1.48
C PRO A 84 -6.35 -9.64 0.06
N ARG A 85 -5.90 -8.44 -0.35
CA ARG A 85 -5.31 -8.22 -1.67
C ARG A 85 -3.95 -8.91 -1.81
N LEU A 86 -3.08 -8.84 -0.80
CA LEU A 86 -1.80 -9.57 -0.79
C LEU A 86 -2.02 -11.09 -0.81
N ALA A 87 -3.05 -11.59 -0.11
CA ALA A 87 -3.40 -13.01 -0.12
C ALA A 87 -3.94 -13.46 -1.49
N LEU A 88 -4.79 -12.65 -2.14
CA LEU A 88 -5.25 -12.90 -3.51
C LEU A 88 -4.09 -12.93 -4.52
N MET A 89 -3.01 -12.18 -4.25
CA MET A 89 -1.78 -12.17 -5.04
C MET A 89 -0.79 -13.27 -4.62
N THR A 90 -1.18 -14.19 -3.74
CA THR A 90 -0.35 -15.28 -3.21
C THR A 90 0.95 -14.81 -2.56
N VAL A 91 0.96 -13.59 -2.00
CA VAL A 91 2.14 -13.00 -1.32
C VAL A 91 2.14 -13.36 0.16
N VAL A 92 0.98 -13.33 0.81
CA VAL A 92 0.83 -13.62 2.25
C VAL A 92 -0.24 -14.67 2.50
N THR A 93 -0.17 -15.30 3.66
CA THR A 93 -1.17 -16.23 4.19
C THR A 93 -1.43 -15.97 5.67
N TYR A 94 -2.65 -16.23 6.11
CA TYR A 94 -3.09 -16.10 7.50
C TYR A 94 -4.32 -16.99 7.75
N ALA A 95 -4.62 -17.27 9.01
CA ALA A 95 -5.74 -18.14 9.37
C ALA A 95 -7.09 -17.57 8.92
N ALA A 96 -7.92 -18.39 8.27
CA ALA A 96 -9.25 -18.00 7.79
C ALA A 96 -10.24 -17.66 8.92
N ALA A 97 -9.97 -18.11 10.15
CA ALA A 97 -10.80 -17.85 11.33
C ALA A 97 -10.80 -16.37 11.79
N GLY A 98 -9.98 -15.52 11.17
CA GLY A 98 -9.94 -14.08 11.41
C GLY A 98 -8.58 -13.56 11.89
N LEU A 99 -8.39 -12.24 11.77
CA LEU A 99 -7.18 -11.53 12.14
C LEU A 99 -7.35 -10.83 13.50
N GLY A 100 -7.18 -11.62 14.56
CA GLY A 100 -6.96 -11.12 15.91
C GLY A 100 -5.49 -10.73 16.12
N ASP A 101 -5.19 -10.11 17.25
CA ASP A 101 -3.88 -9.48 17.54
C ASP A 101 -2.70 -10.44 17.42
N ALA A 102 -2.84 -11.63 18.02
CA ALA A 102 -1.83 -12.67 17.99
C ALA A 102 -1.90 -13.57 16.74
N THR A 103 -2.83 -13.31 15.80
CA THR A 103 -2.94 -14.13 14.59
C THR A 103 -1.67 -13.96 13.76
N PRO A 104 -0.96 -15.05 13.41
CA PRO A 104 0.21 -14.96 12.56
C PRO A 104 -0.19 -14.59 11.13
N VAL A 105 0.52 -13.61 10.58
CA VAL A 105 0.55 -13.27 9.16
C VAL A 105 1.92 -13.68 8.63
N ALA A 106 1.94 -14.48 7.57
CA ALA A 106 3.17 -15.03 7.01
C ALA A 106 3.28 -14.70 5.53
N PHE A 107 4.50 -14.55 5.02
CA PHE A 107 4.73 -14.71 3.59
C PHE A 107 4.39 -16.15 3.16
N THR A 108 3.97 -16.32 1.90
CA THR A 108 3.95 -17.66 1.28
C THR A 108 5.37 -18.19 1.13
N VAL A 109 5.52 -19.50 0.93
CA VAL A 109 6.85 -20.12 0.80
C VAL A 109 7.61 -19.53 -0.39
N GLU A 110 6.91 -19.30 -1.50
CA GLU A 110 7.43 -18.72 -2.72
C GLU A 110 7.88 -17.27 -2.48
N ALA A 111 7.02 -16.45 -1.87
CA ALA A 111 7.34 -15.06 -1.55
C ALA A 111 8.50 -14.95 -0.56
N TRP A 112 8.54 -15.80 0.46
CA TRP A 112 9.63 -15.81 1.43
C TRP A 112 10.94 -16.29 0.83
N GLY A 113 10.91 -17.22 -0.12
CA GLY A 113 12.10 -17.64 -0.87
C GLY A 113 12.77 -16.47 -1.60
N GLU A 114 11.99 -15.53 -2.14
CA GLU A 114 12.51 -14.33 -2.80
C GLU A 114 12.98 -13.25 -1.80
N ILE A 115 12.27 -13.08 -0.69
CA ILE A 115 12.52 -11.99 0.28
C ILE A 115 13.60 -12.37 1.30
N GLY A 116 13.54 -13.58 1.84
CA GLY A 116 14.33 -14.00 3.00
C GLY A 116 15.84 -14.14 2.74
N ALA A 117 16.24 -14.32 1.48
CA ALA A 117 17.67 -14.43 1.11
C ALA A 117 18.48 -13.16 1.41
N ASP A 118 17.85 -11.99 1.22
CA ASP A 118 18.38 -10.69 1.63
C ASP A 118 17.20 -9.85 2.13
N ARG A 119 16.78 -10.15 3.36
CA ARG A 119 15.57 -9.57 3.97
C ARG A 119 15.63 -8.04 4.02
N ALA A 120 16.79 -7.49 4.38
CA ALA A 120 16.98 -6.05 4.51
C ALA A 120 16.90 -5.36 3.14
N ALA A 121 17.68 -5.80 2.16
CA ALA A 121 17.65 -5.19 0.83
C ALA A 121 16.30 -5.42 0.12
N SER A 122 15.61 -6.52 0.40
CA SER A 122 14.27 -6.76 -0.14
C SER A 122 13.23 -5.83 0.49
N ALA A 123 13.29 -5.60 1.80
CA ALA A 123 12.44 -4.60 2.45
C ALA A 123 12.67 -3.19 1.87
N ASP A 124 13.92 -2.80 1.66
CA ASP A 124 14.24 -1.49 1.08
C ASP A 124 13.74 -1.35 -0.37
N ARG A 125 13.92 -2.39 -1.20
CA ARG A 125 13.33 -2.42 -2.56
C ARG A 125 11.80 -2.31 -2.57
N LEU A 126 11.14 -2.88 -1.57
CA LEU A 126 9.68 -2.78 -1.40
C LEU A 126 9.29 -1.35 -0.98
N LEU A 127 10.07 -0.69 -0.12
CA LEU A 127 9.87 0.72 0.23
C LEU A 127 10.05 1.64 -0.99
N ASP A 128 11.12 1.47 -1.75
CA ASP A 128 11.35 2.21 -3.01
C ASP A 128 10.19 2.02 -4.00
N ALA A 129 9.59 0.83 -4.01
CA ALA A 129 8.43 0.55 -4.84
C ALA A 129 7.16 1.27 -4.34
N ALA A 130 6.97 1.38 -3.02
CA ALA A 130 5.90 2.17 -2.41
C ALA A 130 6.08 3.68 -2.69
N GLU A 131 7.30 4.21 -2.54
CA GLU A 131 7.65 5.60 -2.86
C GLU A 131 7.35 5.95 -4.32
N ARG A 132 7.82 5.12 -5.26
CA ARG A 132 7.52 5.30 -6.69
C ARG A 132 6.03 5.25 -6.98
N ALA A 133 5.26 4.44 -6.26
CA ALA A 133 3.81 4.37 -6.43
C ALA A 133 3.11 5.66 -5.91
N VAL A 134 3.58 6.23 -4.79
CA VAL A 134 3.10 7.54 -4.28
C VAL A 134 3.43 8.65 -5.28
N ALA A 135 4.69 8.77 -5.70
CA ALA A 135 5.12 9.80 -6.64
C ALA A 135 4.33 9.74 -7.96
N ARG A 136 4.04 8.52 -8.44
CA ARG A 136 3.17 8.31 -9.62
C ARG A 136 1.75 8.82 -9.38
N ALA A 137 1.14 8.48 -8.25
CA ALA A 137 -0.21 8.93 -7.92
C ALA A 137 -0.29 10.46 -7.82
N GLU A 138 0.71 11.11 -7.22
CA GLU A 138 0.78 12.57 -7.11
C GLU A 138 1.01 13.23 -8.48
N SER A 139 1.86 12.64 -9.35
CA SER A 139 2.05 13.13 -10.72
C SER A 139 0.75 13.13 -11.54
N VAL A 140 -0.11 12.10 -11.36
CA VAL A 140 -1.44 11.95 -12.00
C VAL A 140 -2.47 12.95 -11.46
N SER A 141 -2.18 13.63 -10.35
CA SER A 141 -3.04 14.69 -9.79
C SER A 141 -2.61 16.12 -10.15
N GLY A 142 -1.54 16.29 -10.95
CA GLY A 142 -1.10 17.61 -11.42
C GLY A 142 -2.07 18.26 -12.41
N GLU A 143 -1.98 19.59 -12.58
CA GLU A 143 -2.70 20.31 -13.65
C GLU A 143 -2.22 19.78 -15.02
N TYR A 144 -3.03 18.93 -15.64
CA TYR A 144 -2.79 18.48 -17.01
C TYR A 144 -3.35 19.51 -18.00
N ALA A 145 -2.53 19.87 -18.99
CA ALA A 145 -3.05 20.56 -20.18
C ALA A 145 -4.10 19.67 -20.84
N ALA A 146 -5.32 20.20 -21.04
CA ALA A 146 -6.41 19.46 -21.66
C ALA A 146 -5.98 18.86 -23.01
N VAL A 147 -6.13 17.54 -23.17
CA VAL A 147 -5.80 16.86 -24.41
C VAL A 147 -6.81 17.28 -25.49
N SER A 148 -6.33 17.96 -26.54
CA SER A 148 -7.14 18.31 -27.71
C SER A 148 -7.70 17.04 -28.36
N GLY A 149 -9.04 16.91 -28.42
CA GLY A 149 -9.74 15.77 -29.02
C GLY A 149 -10.05 14.59 -28.07
N GLY A 150 -9.75 14.70 -26.77
CA GLY A 150 -10.13 13.69 -25.78
C GLY A 150 -11.61 13.72 -25.37
N SER A 151 -12.11 12.62 -24.79
CA SER A 151 -13.43 12.60 -24.14
C SER A 151 -13.37 13.37 -22.81
N ARG A 152 -14.32 14.31 -22.62
CA ARG A 152 -14.43 15.16 -21.43
C ARG A 152 -15.35 14.52 -20.40
N LEU A 153 -14.88 14.40 -19.16
CA LEU A 153 -15.69 14.04 -18.00
C LEU A 153 -15.96 15.30 -17.18
N SER A 154 -17.22 15.71 -17.08
CA SER A 154 -17.63 16.83 -16.23
C SER A 154 -18.66 16.39 -15.22
N ALA A 155 -18.50 16.82 -13.97
CA ALA A 155 -19.51 16.66 -12.93
C ALA A 155 -19.59 17.93 -12.09
N SER A 156 -20.80 18.26 -11.65
CA SER A 156 -21.11 19.41 -10.79
C SER A 156 -21.97 18.94 -9.62
N GLY A 157 -21.79 19.55 -8.45
CA GLY A 157 -22.56 19.18 -7.26
C GLY A 157 -22.25 17.78 -6.74
N LEU A 158 -21.01 17.29 -6.92
CA LEU A 158 -20.61 15.99 -6.41
C LEU A 158 -20.70 15.97 -4.89
N LEU A 159 -21.47 15.00 -4.39
CA LEU A 159 -21.63 14.70 -2.98
C LEU A 159 -21.22 13.24 -2.75
N LYS A 160 -20.36 13.01 -1.76
CA LYS A 160 -20.00 11.67 -1.30
C LYS A 160 -20.17 11.62 0.21
N THR A 161 -20.89 10.60 0.67
CA THR A 161 -21.15 10.38 2.08
C THR A 161 -20.51 9.06 2.51
N TYR A 162 -19.76 9.07 3.61
CA TYR A 162 -19.16 7.87 4.20
C TYR A 162 -19.54 7.80 5.69
N LYS A 163 -20.13 6.68 6.13
CA LYS A 163 -20.64 6.50 7.50
C LYS A 163 -21.46 7.70 8.01
N ASN A 164 -22.43 8.15 7.20
CA ASN A 164 -23.29 9.31 7.45
C ASN A 164 -22.57 10.67 7.59
N ARG A 165 -21.29 10.76 7.22
CA ARG A 165 -20.55 12.03 7.13
C ARG A 165 -20.30 12.40 5.67
N ALA A 166 -20.57 13.65 5.29
CA ALA A 166 -20.19 14.14 3.98
C ALA A 166 -18.65 14.24 3.91
N VAL A 167 -18.06 13.57 2.93
CA VAL A 167 -16.61 13.54 2.66
C VAL A 167 -16.23 14.19 1.32
N VAL A 168 -17.21 14.43 0.45
CA VAL A 168 -17.14 15.34 -0.70
C VAL A 168 -18.44 16.11 -0.67
N ASN A 169 -18.40 17.44 -0.75
CA ASN A 169 -19.60 18.29 -0.68
C ASN A 169 -19.53 19.39 -1.74
N ASP A 170 -20.52 19.40 -2.61
CA ASP A 170 -20.69 20.39 -3.69
C ASP A 170 -19.43 20.63 -4.54
N VAL A 171 -18.78 19.54 -4.94
CA VAL A 171 -17.57 19.63 -5.79
C VAL A 171 -17.95 19.65 -7.26
N SER A 172 -17.33 20.57 -8.00
CA SER A 172 -17.36 20.58 -9.46
C SER A 172 -15.99 20.20 -10.00
N VAL A 173 -15.97 19.30 -10.98
CA VAL A 173 -14.74 18.78 -11.60
C VAL A 173 -14.91 18.68 -13.11
N GLN A 174 -13.82 18.96 -13.82
CA GLN A 174 -13.69 18.74 -15.25
C GLN A 174 -12.36 18.06 -15.51
N LEU A 175 -12.40 16.95 -16.24
CA LEU A 175 -11.26 16.14 -16.67
C LEU A 175 -11.31 15.97 -18.19
#